data_AF-A0A482VPS5-F1
#
_entry.id   AF-A0A482VPS5-F1
#
_cell.length_a   1.000
_cell.length_b   1.000
_cell.length_c   1.000
_cell.angle_alpha   90.00
_cell.angle_beta   90.00
_cell.angle_gamma   90.00
#
_symmetry.space_group_name_H-M   'P 1'
#
loop_
_entity.id
_entity.type
_entity.pdbx_description
1 polymer ?
#
loop_
_entity_poly.entity_id
_entity_poly.type
_entity_poly.pdbx_seq_one_letter_code
_entity_poly.pdbx_strand_id
1 'polypeptide(L)' 'MFYTHKMDTIVYDYKVNDTVLGRVEFIKDLGVTFDSKFNFSLHYINIVSSTHKMLGFIIRVSLDFYFY' A
#
# COMPACT_ATOMS: atom_id res chain seq x y z
N MET A 1 -5.99 -4.35 34.46
CA MET A 1 -5.67 -3.06 33.84
C MET A 1 -5.34 -3.32 32.38
N PHE A 2 -6.18 -2.87 31.44
CA PHE A 2 -5.92 -3.06 30.01
C PHE A 2 -4.98 -1.93 29.54
N TYR A 3 -3.73 -2.29 29.23
CA TYR A 3 -2.81 -1.41 28.50
C TYR A 3 -3.14 -1.51 27.01
N THR A 4 -3.99 -0.62 26.52
CA THR A 4 -4.13 -0.41 25.06
C THR A 4 -3.03 0.54 24.60
N HIS A 5 -2.30 0.16 23.55
CA HIS A 5 -1.30 1.04 22.93
C HIS A 5 -1.99 2.33 22.48
N LYS A 6 -1.53 3.48 22.99
CA LYS A 6 -1.99 4.79 22.52
C LYS A 6 -1.57 4.93 21.05
N MET A 7 -2.55 5.04 20.15
CA MET A 7 -2.34 5.09 18.68
C MET A 7 -2.15 6.52 18.16
N ASP A 8 -2.04 7.51 19.06
CA ASP A 8 -1.81 8.90 18.68
C ASP A 8 -0.44 9.04 18.04
N THR A 9 -0.44 9.49 16.79
CA THR A 9 0.78 9.71 16.03
C THR A 9 1.40 11.04 16.47
N ILE A 10 2.64 11.03 16.95
CA ILE A 10 3.37 12.25 17.33
C ILE A 10 3.62 13.08 16.06
N VAL A 11 2.87 14.16 15.84
CA VAL A 11 3.11 15.08 14.73
C VAL A 11 4.21 16.06 15.16
N TYR A 12 5.43 15.81 14.67
CA TYR A 12 6.60 16.63 14.94
C TYR A 12 7.54 16.61 13.73
N ASP A 13 8.07 17.78 13.37
CA ASP A 13 9.02 17.93 12.27
C ASP A 13 10.43 17.60 12.76
N TYR A 14 10.79 16.33 12.68
CA TYR A 14 12.13 15.87 13.01
C TYR A 14 13.16 16.49 12.08
N LYS A 15 14.29 16.95 12.63
CA LYS A 15 15.38 17.57 11.85
C LYS A 15 16.70 16.85 12.11
N VAL A 16 17.52 16.72 11.08
CA VAL A 16 18.94 16.35 11.17
C VAL A 16 19.75 17.54 10.69
N ASN A 17 20.50 18.18 11.60
CA ASN A 17 21.08 19.50 11.39
C ASN A 17 19.98 20.50 10.96
N ASP A 18 20.14 21.11 9.78
CA ASP A 18 19.18 22.06 9.21
C ASP A 18 18.15 21.42 8.26
N THR A 19 18.15 20.08 8.12
CA THR A 19 17.28 19.37 7.17
C THR A 19 16.09 18.72 7.89
N VAL A 20 14.87 19.06 7.47
CA VAL A 20 13.64 18.41 7.97
C VAL A 20 13.49 17.02 7.34
N LEU A 21 13.27 16.01 8.16
CA LEU A 21 12.98 14.65 7.73
C LEU A 21 11.50 14.55 7.32
N GLY A 22 11.27 14.16 6.07
CA GLY A 22 9.91 13.88 5.59
C GLY A 22 9.34 12.63 6.28
N ARG A 23 8.10 12.73 6.75
CA ARG A 23 7.37 11.56 7.24
C ARG A 23 6.99 10.66 6.06
N VAL A 24 7.31 9.39 6.17
CA VAL A 24 6.91 8.37 5.19
C VAL A 24 5.57 7.77 5.61
N GLU A 25 4.54 7.94 4.78
CA GLU A 25 3.21 7.38 5.07
C GLU A 25 3.09 5.90 4.73
N PHE A 26 3.79 5.46 3.67
CA PHE A 26 3.78 4.08 3.17
C PHE A 26 5.21 3.61 2.87
N ILE A 27 5.55 2.43 3.37
CA ILE A 27 6.85 1.79 3.13
C ILE A 27 6.60 0.47 2.42
N LYS A 28 7.44 0.16 1.44
CA LYS A 28 7.49 -1.16 0.82
C LYS A 28 8.73 -1.88 1.30
N ASP A 29 8.54 -3.02 1.95
CA ASP A 29 9.63 -3.90 2.39
C ASP A 29 9.30 -5.36 2.09
N LEU A 30 10.31 -6.13 1.67
CA LEU A 30 10.20 -7.53 1.23
C LEU A 30 9.02 -7.80 0.26
N GLY A 31 8.65 -6.79 -0.55
CA GLY A 31 7.54 -6.88 -1.51
C GLY A 31 6.16 -6.51 -0.95
N VAL A 32 6.03 -6.26 0.35
CA VAL A 32 4.78 -5.89 1.03
C VAL A 32 4.75 -4.38 1.29
N THR A 33 3.60 -3.74 1.08
CA THR A 33 3.40 -2.32 1.39
C THR A 33 2.60 -2.18 2.68
N PHE A 34 3.09 -1.40 3.62
CA PHE A 34 2.37 -1.08 4.85
C PHE A 34 2.41 0.41 5.14
N ASP A 35 1.38 0.88 5.84
CA ASP A 35 1.31 2.27 6.30
C ASP A 35 2.03 2.47 7.63
N SER A 36 2.12 3.73 8.07
CA SER A 36 2.67 4.11 9.38
C SER A 36 1.99 3.46 10.60
N LYS A 37 0.81 2.84 10.43
CA LYS A 37 0.08 2.08 11.45
C LYS A 37 0.27 0.57 11.31
N PHE A 38 1.22 0.13 10.47
CA PHE A 38 1.45 -1.28 10.13
C PHE A 38 0.22 -1.98 9.52
N ASN A 39 -0.64 -1.24 8.81
CA ASN A 39 -1.77 -1.78 8.09
C ASN A 39 -1.39 -2.06 6.62
N PHE A 40 -1.92 -3.15 6.07
CA PHE A 40 -1.69 -3.65 4.71
C PHE A 40 -2.79 -3.24 3.71
N SER A 41 -3.71 -2.35 4.09
CA SER A 41 -4.87 -1.98 3.28
C SER A 41 -4.47 -1.54 1.87
N LEU A 42 -3.45 -0.68 1.75
CA LEU A 42 -2.95 -0.22 0.44
C LEU A 42 -2.36 -1.38 -0.39
N HIS A 43 -1.63 -2.30 0.26
CA HIS A 43 -1.05 -3.46 -0.43
C HIS A 43 -2.14 -4.38 -1.00
N TYR A 44 -3.16 -4.69 -0.19
CA TYR A 44 -4.32 -5.45 -0.64
C TYR A 44 -4.99 -4.80 -1.85
N ILE A 45 -5.28 -3.50 -1.76
CA ILE A 45 -5.92 -2.74 -2.86
C ILE A 45 -5.07 -2.82 -4.13
N ASN A 46 -3.75 -2.66 -4.00
CA ASN A 46 -2.83 -2.71 -5.14
C ASN A 46 -2.82 -4.10 -5.80
N ILE A 47 -2.78 -5.17 -5.01
CA ILE A 47 -2.86 -6.54 -5.52
C ILE A 47 -4.17 -6.74 -6.26
N VAL A 48 -5.31 -6.43 -5.64
CA VAL A 48 -6.64 -6.60 -6.24
C VAL A 48 -6.78 -5.80 -7.53
N SER A 49 -6.28 -4.56 -7.56
CA SER A 49 -6.31 -3.74 -8.78
C SER A 49 -5.47 -4.37 -9.90
N SER A 50 -4.28 -4.87 -9.58
CA SER A 50 -3.40 -5.51 -10.56
C SER A 50 -3.99 -6.79 -11.14
N THR A 51 -4.62 -7.62 -10.31
CA THR A 51 -5.27 -8.86 -10.74
C THR A 51 -6.51 -8.60 -11.58
N HIS A 52 -7.32 -7.60 -11.22
CA HIS A 52 -8.49 -7.22 -12.04
C HIS A 52 -8.10 -6.70 -13.42
N LYS A 53 -7.01 -5.91 -13.51
CA LYS A 53 -6.49 -5.44 -14.80
C LYS A 53 -6.04 -6.61 -15.68
N MET A 54 -5.31 -7.56 -15.08
CA MET A 54 -4.85 -8.77 -15.78
C MET A 54 -6.04 -9.64 -16.23
N LEU A 55 -7.02 -9.87 -15.35
CA LEU A 55 -8.22 -10.62 -15.68
C LEU A 55 -8.98 -9.98 -16.84
N GLY A 56 -9.18 -8.66 -16.79
CA GLY A 56 -9.84 -7.93 -17.86
C GLY A 56 -9.08 -8.02 -19.19
N PHE A 57 -7.75 -8.03 -19.16
CA PHE A 57 -6.93 -8.27 -20.34
C PHE A 57 -7.16 -9.68 -20.91
N ILE A 58 -7.10 -10.72 -20.07
CA ILE A 58 -7.34 -12.11 -20.48
C ILE A 58 -8.71 -12.25 -21.12
N ILE A 59 -9.76 -11.71 -20.50
CA ILE A 59 -11.13 -11.80 -21.04
C ILE A 59 -11.22 -11.18 -22.44
N ARG A 60 -10.67 -9.96 -22.63
CA ARG A 60 -10.72 -9.30 -23.94
C ARG A 60 -9.99 -10.10 -25.01
N VAL A 61 -8.79 -10.57 -24.71
CA VAL A 61 -7.99 -11.37 -25.64
C VAL A 61 -8.66 -12.70 -25.96
N SER A 62 -9.22 -13.38 -24.96
CA SER A 62 -9.92 -14.66 -25.16
C SER A 62 -11.21 -14.51 -25.98
N LEU A 63 -11.89 -13.36 -25.92
CA LEU A 63 -13.05 -13.10 -26.78
C LEU A 63 -12.64 -13.03 -28.25
N ASP A 64 -11.49 -12.42 -28.57
CA ASP A 64 -10.98 -12.37 -29.95
C ASP A 64 -10.74 -13.78 -30.53
N PHE A 65 -10.30 -14.73 -29.68
CA PHE A 65 -10.09 -16.12 -30.08
C PHE A 65 -11.39 -16.94 -30.22
N TYR A 66 -12.50 -16.52 -29.60
CA TYR A 66 -13.78 -17.23 -29.71
C TYR A 66 -14.45 -17.04 -31.07
N PHE A 67 -14.13 -15.95 -31.78
CA PHE A 67 -14.71 -15.60 -33.09
C PHE A 67 -13.88 -16.09 -34.29
N TYR A 68 -12.89 -16.96 -34.10
CA TYR A 68 -12.09 -17.61 -35.15
C TYR A 68 -12.36 -19.12 -35.15
#